data_AF-A0A1G3H041-F1
#
_entry.id   AF-A0A1G3H041-F1
#
_cell.length_a   1.000
_cell.length_b   1.000
_cell.length_c   1.000
_cell.angle_alpha   90.00
_cell.angle_beta   90.00
_cell.angle_gamma   90.00
#
_symmetry.space_group_name_H-M   'P 1'
#
loop_
_entity.id
_entity.type
_entity.pdbx_description
1 polymer ?
#
loop_
_entity_poly.entity_id
_entity_poly.type
_entity_poly.pdbx_seq_one_letter_code
_entity_poly.pdbx_strand_id
1 'polypeptide(L)'
;MSELKRHIGQKVALATSIFCALLALPAFGLFIWLWMERGLADSWVPSALATVAFLGACAVVLYVTSRPQPPLPDEDAQAEG
;
A
#
# COMPACT_ATOMS: atom_id res chain seq x y z
N MET A 1 -28.86 -2.01 4.38
CA MET A 1 -27.48 -2.28 3.96
C MET A 1 -26.86 -0.95 3.60
N SER A 2 -26.20 -0.32 4.57
CA SER A 2 -25.70 1.05 4.44
C SER A 2 -24.55 1.09 3.45
N GLU A 3 -24.80 1.73 2.31
CA GLU A 3 -23.79 2.13 1.35
C GLU A 3 -22.82 3.11 2.01
N LEU A 4 -21.73 2.58 2.60
CA LEU A 4 -20.54 3.38 2.81
C LEU A 4 -20.04 3.75 1.40
N LYS A 5 -20.48 4.91 0.93
CA LYS A 5 -20.08 5.56 -0.31
C LYS A 5 -18.57 5.72 -0.30
N ARG A 6 -17.85 4.68 -0.73
CA ARG A 6 -16.39 4.70 -0.84
C ARG A 6 -16.02 5.85 -1.74
N HIS A 7 -15.47 6.91 -1.17
CA HIS A 7 -15.05 8.11 -1.90
C HIS A 7 -14.18 7.68 -3.09
N ILE A 8 -14.29 8.36 -4.23
CA ILE A 8 -13.54 8.02 -5.44
C ILE A 8 -12.03 7.93 -5.12
N GLY A 9 -11.51 8.84 -4.29
CA GLY A 9 -10.13 8.81 -3.81
C GLY A 9 -9.74 7.55 -3.04
N GLN A 10 -10.65 6.98 -2.24
CA GLN A 10 -10.42 5.74 -1.48
C GLN A 10 -10.39 4.50 -2.39
N LYS A 11 -11.17 4.51 -3.49
CA LYS A 11 -11.07 3.45 -4.52
C LYS A 11 -9.75 3.53 -5.27
N VAL A 12 -9.31 4.74 -5.62
CA VAL A 12 -8.04 4.95 -6.34
C VAL A 12 -6.84 4.57 -5.47
N ALA A 13 -6.82 4.96 -4.19
CA ALA A 13 -5.75 4.59 -3.27
C ALA A 13 -5.61 3.06 -3.11
N LEU A 14 -6.74 2.33 -3.10
CA LEU A 14 -6.74 0.87 -3.02
C LEU A 14 -6.29 0.21 -4.33
N ALA A 15 -6.67 0.77 -5.48
CA ALA A 15 -6.17 0.27 -6.77
C ALA A 15 -4.65 0.45 -6.88
N THR A 16 -4.13 1.60 -6.44
CA THR A 16 -2.68 1.87 -6.45
C THR A 16 -1.93 1.01 -5.44
N SER A 17 -2.51 0.70 -4.27
CA SER A 17 -1.85 -0.20 -3.30
C SER A 17 -1.71 -1.62 -3.86
N ILE A 18 -2.75 -2.12 -4.53
CA ILE A 18 -2.72 -3.42 -5.23
C ILE A 18 -1.66 -3.38 -6.33
N PHE A 19 -1.59 -2.29 -7.11
CA PHE A 19 -0.57 -2.14 -8.14
C PHE A 19 0.86 -2.16 -7.58
N CYS A 20 1.13 -1.42 -6.49
CA CYS A 20 2.42 -1.47 -5.80
C CYS A 20 2.73 -2.88 -5.27
N ALA A 21 1.76 -3.59 -4.71
CA ALA A 21 1.94 -4.96 -4.23
C ALA A 21 2.23 -5.94 -5.38
N LEU A 22 1.54 -5.79 -6.52
CA LEU A 22 1.77 -6.60 -7.71
C LEU A 22 3.15 -6.37 -8.32
N LEU A 23 3.68 -5.14 -8.27
CA LEU A 23 5.04 -4.82 -8.70
C LEU A 23 6.11 -5.26 -7.68
N ALA A 24 5.77 -5.32 -6.39
CA ALA A 24 6.69 -5.79 -5.36
C ALA A 24 7.00 -7.30 -5.50
N LEU A 25 6.04 -8.10 -5.97
CA LEU A 25 6.22 -9.55 -6.22
C LEU A 25 7.34 -9.90 -7.20
N PRO A 26 7.37 -9.36 -8.45
CA PRO A 26 8.46 -9.62 -9.39
C PRO A 26 9.78 -9.02 -8.91
N ALA A 27 9.76 -7.86 -8.23
CA ALA A 27 10.97 -7.28 -7.63
C ALA A 27 11.55 -8.20 -6.53
N PHE A 28 10.68 -8.85 -5.74
CA PHE A 28 11.10 -9.82 -4.73
C PHE A 28 11.64 -11.10 -5.35
N GLY A 29 11.02 -11.59 -6.43
CA GLY A 29 11.55 -12.71 -7.21
C GLY A 29 12.94 -12.41 -7.79
N LEU A 30 13.12 -11.21 -8.34
CA LEU A 30 14.41 -10.74 -8.86
C LEU A 30 15.46 -10.67 -7.74
N PHE A 31 15.09 -10.20 -6.55
CA PHE A 31 15.96 -10.18 -5.37
C PHE A 31 16.41 -11.58 -4.95
N ILE A 32 15.49 -12.56 -4.85
CA ILE A 32 15.82 -13.95 -4.50
C ILE A 32 16.78 -14.54 -5.53
N TRP A 33 16.53 -14.30 -6.82
CA TRP A 33 17.37 -14.75 -7.92
C TRP A 33 18.79 -14.14 -7.81
N LEU A 34 18.89 -12.82 -7.69
CA LEU A 34 20.16 -12.10 -7.53
C LEU A 34 20.94 -12.54 -6.27
N TRP A 35 20.23 -12.81 -5.17
CA TRP A 35 20.84 -13.33 -3.95
C TRP A 35 21.48 -14.70 -4.19
N MET A 36 20.81 -15.61 -4.91
CA MET A 36 21.36 -16.93 -5.20
C MET A 36 22.54 -16.88 -6.17
N GLU A 37 22.51 -16.00 -7.17
CA GLU A 37 23.53 -15.97 -8.23
C GLU A 37 24.80 -15.21 -7.86
N ARG A 38 24.67 -14.09 -7.13
CA ARG A 38 25.76 -13.12 -6.90
C ARG A 38 26.11 -12.89 -5.44
N GLY A 39 25.22 -13.27 -4.51
CA GLY A 39 25.40 -13.03 -3.08
C GLY A 39 25.37 -11.54 -2.69
N LEU A 40 25.27 -11.27 -1.39
CA LEU A 40 25.15 -9.92 -0.81
C LEU A 40 26.33 -8.96 -1.11
N ALA A 41 27.41 -9.46 -1.70
CA ALA A 41 28.59 -8.65 -2.04
C ALA A 41 28.35 -7.76 -3.28
N ASP A 42 27.35 -8.08 -4.10
CA ASP A 42 27.05 -7.35 -5.33
C ASP A 42 26.02 -6.24 -5.05
N SER A 43 26.34 -4.99 -5.42
CA SER A 43 25.55 -3.79 -5.08
C SER A 43 24.10 -3.80 -5.61
N TRP A 44 23.82 -4.70 -6.56
CA TRP A 44 22.50 -4.91 -7.13
C TRP A 44 21.53 -5.61 -6.16
N VAL A 45 22.03 -6.48 -5.27
CA VAL A 45 21.21 -7.20 -4.27
C VAL A 45 20.57 -6.24 -3.26
N PRO A 46 21.32 -5.35 -2.56
CA PRO A 46 20.71 -4.39 -1.64
C PRO A 46 19.82 -3.37 -2.37
N SER A 47 20.12 -3.03 -3.63
CA SER A 47 19.28 -2.13 -4.44
C SER A 47 17.93 -2.76 -4.81
N ALA A 48 17.93 -4.05 -5.18
CA ALA A 48 16.72 -4.82 -5.43
C ALA A 48 15.88 -4.97 -4.15
N LEU A 49 16.53 -5.27 -3.01
CA LEU A 49 15.87 -5.33 -1.71
C LEU A 49 15.23 -4.00 -1.31
N ALA A 50 15.96 -2.89 -1.48
CA ALA A 50 15.44 -1.55 -1.19
C ALA A 50 14.20 -1.22 -2.04
N THR A 51 14.18 -1.64 -3.31
CA THR A 51 13.04 -1.44 -4.20
C THR A 51 11.80 -2.20 -3.73
N VAL A 52 11.98 -3.47 -3.30
CA VAL A 52 10.90 -4.27 -2.72
C VAL A 52 10.39 -3.64 -1.43
N ALA A 53 11.29 -3.21 -0.56
CA ALA A 53 10.93 -2.58 0.71
C ALA A 53 10.16 -1.27 0.49
N PHE A 54 10.58 -0.45 -0.48
CA PHE A 54 9.89 0.79 -0.83
C PHE A 54 8.50 0.53 -1.41
N LEU A 55 8.37 -0.37 -2.39
CA LEU A 55 7.07 -0.73 -2.98
C LEU A 55 6.12 -1.34 -1.94
N GLY A 56 6.65 -2.19 -1.06
CA GLY A 56 5.91 -2.75 0.07
C GLY A 56 5.42 -1.68 1.04
N ALA A 57 6.28 -0.75 1.44
CA ALA A 57 5.91 0.37 2.31
C ALA A 57 4.85 1.28 1.66
N CYS A 58 5.01 1.61 0.38
CA CYS A 58 4.02 2.37 -0.39
C CYS A 58 2.66 1.65 -0.42
N ALA A 59 2.65 0.33 -0.67
CA ALA A 59 1.42 -0.45 -0.64
C ALA A 59 0.75 -0.44 0.74
N VAL A 60 1.52 -0.56 1.82
CA VAL A 60 1.00 -0.52 3.20
C VAL A 60 0.39 0.84 3.53
N VAL A 61 1.11 1.93 3.28
CA VAL A 61 0.62 3.29 3.56
C VAL A 61 -0.67 3.57 2.78
N LEU A 62 -0.69 3.25 1.48
CA LEU A 62 -1.87 3.42 0.64
C LEU A 62 -3.04 2.54 1.09
N TYR A 63 -2.79 1.31 1.52
CA TYR A 63 -3.83 0.46 2.06
C TYR A 63 -4.42 1.00 3.37
N VAL A 64 -3.57 1.49 4.27
CA VAL A 64 -4.00 2.10 5.53
C VAL A 64 -4.84 3.36 5.28
N THR A 65 -4.40 4.24 4.38
CA THR A 65 -5.17 5.44 4.02
C THR A 65 -6.45 5.11 3.23
N SER A 66 -6.49 3.95 2.58
CA SER A 66 -7.70 3.43 1.93
C SER A 66 -8.74 2.86 2.90
N ARG A 67 -8.44 2.76 4.20
CA ARG A 67 -9.43 2.27 5.18
C ARG A 67 -10.57 3.30 5.31
N PRO A 68 -11.85 2.87 5.22
CA PRO A 68 -12.97 3.79 5.38
C PRO A 68 -12.95 4.38 6.79
N GLN A 69 -12.97 5.71 6.88
CA GLN A 69 -13.13 6.40 8.16
C GLN A 69 -14.55 6.13 8.72
N PRO A 70 -14.69 5.97 10.04
CA PRO A 70 -16.00 5.90 10.66
C PRO A 70 -16.77 7.20 10.37
N PRO A 71 -18.09 7.11 10.14
CA PRO A 71 -18.91 8.29 9.88
C PRO A 71 -18.78 9.26 11.05
N LEU A 72 -18.52 10.54 10.74
CA LEU A 72 -18.57 11.61 11.73
C LEU A 72 -20.00 11.64 12.31
N PRO A 73 -20.17 11.77 13.64
CA PRO A 73 -21.48 11.98 14.23
C PRO A 73 -22.17 13.18 13.56
N ASP A 74 -23.45 13.06 13.23
CA ASP A 74 -24.20 14.12 12.58
C ASP A 74 -24.18 15.41 13.41
N GLU A 75 -23.75 16.51 12.79
CA GLU A 75 -23.60 17.84 13.41
C GLU A 75 -24.94 18.40 13.91
N ASP A 76 -26.06 17.81 13.48
CA ASP A 76 -27.43 18.14 13.89
C ASP A 76 -27.75 17.73 15.35
N ALA A 77 -26.95 16.87 15.99
CA ALA A 77 -27.12 16.51 17.40
C ALA A 77 -26.51 17.55 18.38
N GLN A 78 -25.76 18.54 17.89
CA GLN A 78 -25.15 19.61 18.71
C GLN A 78 -25.92 20.93 18.69
N ALA A 79 -27.00 21.06 17.92
CA ALA A 79 -27.77 22.30 17.80
C ALA A 79 -28.93 22.46 18.81
N GLU A 80 -29.20 21.45 19.67
CA GLU A 80 -30.28 21.49 20.68
C GLU A 80 -29.77 21.33 22.13
N GLY A 81 -28.69 22.03 22.49
CA GLY A 81 -28.19 22.13 23.88
C GLY A 81 -28.17 23.56 24.38
#